data_AF-A0A4Q5QNV0-F1
#
_entry.id   AF-A0A4Q5QNV0-F1
#
_cell.length_a   1.000
_cell.length_b   1.000
_cell.length_c   1.000
_cell.angle_alpha   90.00
_cell.angle_beta   90.00
_cell.angle_gamma   90.00
#
_symmetry.space_group_name_H-M   'P 1'
#
loop_
_entity.id
_entity.type
_entity.pdbx_description
1 polymer ?
#
loop_
_entity_poly.entity_id
_entity_poly.type
_entity_poly.pdbx_seq_one_letter_code
_entity_poly.pdbx_strand_id
1 'polypeptide(L)'
;MKILLSWMAFNRDFDEQHGELKDFKPTEFTGTLHSDIYKKGAYDKHVILTVREGSLGLQKRCGLLRRFIKDTYPKHYIEFSHLNIAQEDLQNFKIIESTIRSFLQEFEAGEEIHVVAGTGPTALAMVWSSLWISMQNRFRLFLIQRSVHTADGKNSQLVEISPYTNVLLDNKLMEVHFNKSLPTNIYSDELVEKEYQKAHMIAQASDVNVLVLGETGCGKR
;
A
#
# COMPACT_ATOMS: atom_id res chain seq x y z
N MET A 1 -14.61 -4.11 5.86
CA MET A 1 -13.62 -4.75 6.76
C MET A 1 -12.30 -3.99 6.63
N LYS A 2 -11.57 -3.78 7.73
CA LYS A 2 -10.28 -3.10 7.76
C LYS A 2 -9.14 -4.08 8.02
N ILE A 3 -8.22 -4.16 7.08
CA ILE A 3 -7.17 -5.18 7.02
C ILE A 3 -5.82 -4.51 7.22
N LEU A 4 -5.08 -4.97 8.22
CA LEU A 4 -3.66 -4.68 8.34
C LEU A 4 -2.90 -5.70 7.49
N LEU A 5 -2.00 -5.25 6.62
CA LEU A 5 -1.18 -6.11 5.78
C LEU A 5 0.30 -5.81 6.06
N SER A 6 1.10 -6.84 6.34
CA SER A 6 2.54 -6.67 6.53
C SER A 6 3.34 -7.86 6.01
N TRP A 7 4.64 -7.67 5.80
CA TRP A 7 5.56 -8.76 5.50
C TRP A 7 6.20 -9.29 6.79
N MET A 8 6.30 -10.61 6.93
CA MET A 8 6.93 -11.22 8.10
C MET A 8 8.38 -10.73 8.28
N ALA A 9 8.69 -10.19 9.45
CA ALA A 9 10.00 -9.60 9.72
C ALA A 9 11.01 -10.66 10.18
N PHE A 10 11.35 -11.62 9.31
CA PHE A 10 12.21 -12.78 9.64
C PHE A 10 13.43 -12.45 10.51
N ASN A 11 14.19 -11.42 10.15
CA ASN A 11 15.45 -11.08 10.82
C ASN A 11 15.27 -10.22 12.09
N ARG A 12 14.05 -9.72 12.35
CA ARG A 12 13.77 -8.82 13.48
C ARG A 12 12.92 -9.49 14.53
N ASP A 13 11.88 -10.20 14.10
CA ASP A 13 10.86 -10.76 14.99
C ASP A 13 11.32 -12.02 15.74
N PHE A 14 12.44 -12.62 15.36
CA PHE A 14 12.85 -13.92 15.88
C PHE A 14 14.27 -13.88 16.44
N ASP A 15 14.51 -14.67 17.50
CA ASP A 15 15.84 -14.95 18.00
C ASP A 15 16.37 -16.25 17.41
N GLU A 16 17.53 -16.14 16.75
CA GLU A 16 18.25 -17.28 16.21
C GLU A 16 19.61 -17.35 16.89
N GLN A 17 19.89 -18.47 17.57
CA GLN A 17 21.16 -18.73 18.21
C GLN A 17 21.75 -19.99 17.62
N HIS A 18 22.97 -19.91 17.08
CA HIS A 18 23.66 -21.02 16.41
C HIS A 18 22.85 -21.68 15.27
N GLY A 19 22.03 -20.90 14.56
CA GLY A 19 21.18 -21.40 13.47
C GLY A 19 19.88 -22.06 13.94
N GLU A 20 19.63 -22.13 15.25
CA GLU A 20 18.37 -22.62 15.81
C GLU A 20 17.45 -21.46 16.19
N LEU A 21 16.22 -21.54 15.68
CA LEU A 21 15.13 -20.64 16.04
C LEU A 21 14.69 -20.92 17.48
N LYS A 22 14.88 -19.96 18.39
CA LYS A 22 14.53 -20.11 19.80
C LYS A 22 13.16 -19.54 20.13
N ASP A 23 12.97 -18.25 19.89
CA ASP A 23 11.78 -17.55 20.36
C ASP A 23 11.39 -16.37 19.46
N PHE A 24 10.17 -15.90 19.63
CA PHE A 24 9.66 -14.66 19.06
C PHE A 24 10.02 -13.47 19.97
N LYS A 25 10.27 -12.30 19.37
CA LYS A 25 10.61 -11.04 20.06
C LYS A 25 9.39 -10.11 20.10
N PRO A 26 8.65 -10.03 21.23
CA PRO A 26 7.39 -9.27 21.31
C PRO A 26 7.54 -7.75 21.13
N THR A 27 8.73 -7.22 21.34
CA THR A 27 9.02 -5.78 21.25
C THR A 27 9.47 -5.36 19.85
N GLU A 28 9.61 -6.31 18.93
CA GLU A 28 10.01 -6.05 17.54
C GLU A 28 8.79 -5.87 16.64
N PHE A 29 9.01 -5.82 15.32
CA PHE A 29 8.07 -5.27 14.34
C PHE A 29 6.64 -5.83 14.45
N THR A 30 6.46 -7.15 14.35
CA THR A 30 5.11 -7.73 14.37
C THR A 30 4.48 -7.62 15.74
N GLY A 31 5.27 -7.71 16.81
CA GLY A 31 4.78 -7.53 18.17
C GLY A 31 4.26 -6.12 18.42
N THR A 32 5.00 -5.10 17.97
CA THR A 32 4.58 -3.69 17.99
C THR A 32 3.28 -3.44 17.23
N LEU A 33 3.11 -4.08 16.06
CA LEU A 33 1.86 -3.97 15.30
C LEU A 33 0.66 -4.42 16.15
N HIS A 34 0.80 -5.47 16.95
CA HIS A 34 -0.30 -5.94 17.78
C HIS A 34 -0.45 -5.17 19.09
N SER A 35 0.64 -4.73 19.72
CA SER A 35 0.56 -3.97 20.99
C SER A 35 -0.01 -2.56 20.79
N ASP A 36 0.45 -1.85 19.76
CA ASP A 36 0.23 -0.39 19.66
C ASP A 36 -0.75 -0.03 18.54
N ILE A 37 -0.77 -0.82 17.46
CA ILE A 37 -1.43 -0.44 16.19
C ILE A 37 -2.76 -1.16 15.99
N TYR A 38 -2.83 -2.47 16.23
CA TYR A 38 -3.96 -3.32 15.83
C TYR A 38 -5.28 -2.84 16.44
N LYS A 39 -5.31 -2.70 17.77
CA LYS A 39 -6.53 -2.28 18.47
C LYS A 39 -6.84 -0.81 18.25
N LYS A 40 -5.82 0.06 18.24
CA LYS A 40 -5.97 1.51 18.04
C LYS A 40 -6.52 1.84 16.65
N GLY A 41 -6.08 1.10 15.63
CA GLY A 41 -6.53 1.26 14.26
C GLY A 41 -7.87 0.59 13.95
N ALA A 42 -8.46 -0.11 14.93
CA ALA A 42 -9.69 -0.90 14.79
C ALA A 42 -9.64 -1.88 13.62
N TYR A 43 -8.54 -2.64 13.51
CA TYR A 43 -8.38 -3.65 12.47
C TYR A 43 -9.19 -4.90 12.78
N ASP A 44 -9.87 -5.42 11.77
CA ASP A 44 -10.62 -6.66 11.85
C ASP A 44 -9.69 -7.87 11.73
N LYS A 45 -8.66 -7.78 10.88
CA LYS A 45 -7.64 -8.81 10.70
C LYS A 45 -6.26 -8.25 10.36
N HIS A 46 -5.23 -9.01 10.70
CA HIS A 46 -3.87 -8.81 10.24
C HIS A 46 -3.44 -9.96 9.34
N VAL A 47 -3.24 -9.67 8.06
CA VAL A 47 -2.70 -10.61 7.08
C VAL A 47 -1.18 -10.44 7.03
N ILE A 48 -0.46 -11.53 7.26
CA ILE A 48 1.00 -11.57 7.32
C ILE A 48 1.51 -12.32 6.10
N LEU A 49 2.16 -11.60 5.21
CA LEU A 49 2.71 -12.11 3.97
C LEU A 49 4.05 -12.80 4.21
N THR A 50 4.24 -13.92 3.52
CA THR A 50 5.48 -14.69 3.51
C THR A 50 5.76 -15.23 2.11
N VAL A 51 6.97 -15.74 1.90
CA VAL A 51 7.31 -16.54 0.72
C VAL A 51 6.50 -17.83 0.67
N ARG A 52 6.61 -18.54 -0.46
CA ARG A 52 5.98 -19.84 -0.67
C ARG A 52 6.32 -20.78 0.47
N GLU A 53 5.31 -21.50 0.95
CA GLU A 53 5.52 -22.51 1.97
C GLU A 53 6.45 -23.61 1.43
N GLY A 54 7.44 -24.02 2.24
CA GLY A 54 8.36 -25.06 1.81
C GLY A 54 9.51 -25.35 2.76
N SER A 55 9.85 -24.44 3.67
CA SER A 55 10.89 -24.69 4.67
C SER A 55 10.30 -24.96 6.06
N LEU A 56 10.84 -25.96 6.76
CA LEU A 56 10.51 -26.25 8.16
C LEU A 56 10.73 -25.02 9.05
N GLY A 57 11.73 -24.20 8.71
CA GLY A 57 12.01 -22.95 9.42
C GLY A 57 10.87 -21.94 9.32
N LEU A 58 10.23 -21.80 8.16
CA LEU A 58 9.09 -20.90 7.97
C LEU A 58 7.90 -21.34 8.83
N GLN A 59 7.57 -22.63 8.78
CA GLN A 59 6.47 -23.20 9.56
C GLN A 59 6.66 -23.00 11.06
N LYS A 60 7.89 -23.22 11.58
CA LYS A 60 8.21 -22.94 12.98
C LYS A 60 8.00 -21.48 13.36
N ARG A 61 8.45 -20.53 12.52
CA ARG A 61 8.26 -19.08 12.73
C ARG A 61 6.79 -18.69 12.75
N CYS A 62 6.01 -19.16 11.77
CA CYS A 62 4.55 -18.96 11.75
C CYS A 62 3.89 -19.53 13.01
N GLY A 63 4.32 -20.71 13.47
CA GLY A 63 3.81 -21.36 14.68
C GLY A 63 4.09 -20.57 15.95
N LEU A 64 5.33 -20.11 16.15
CA LEU A 64 5.72 -19.28 17.29
C LEU A 64 4.92 -17.98 17.35
N LEU A 65 4.85 -17.26 16.22
CA LEU A 65 4.09 -16.02 16.13
C LEU A 65 2.60 -16.26 16.38
N ARG A 66 2.02 -17.32 15.78
CA ARG A 66 0.60 -17.64 15.99
C ARG A 66 0.29 -17.92 17.45
N ARG A 67 1.13 -18.70 18.11
CA ARG A 67 1.00 -19.01 19.54
C ARG A 67 1.08 -17.74 20.37
N PHE A 68 2.11 -16.91 20.15
CA PHE A 68 2.28 -15.66 20.87
C PHE A 68 1.06 -14.74 20.74
N ILE A 69 0.54 -14.53 19.52
CA ILE A 69 -0.64 -13.67 19.31
C ILE A 69 -1.89 -14.26 19.94
N LYS A 70 -2.11 -15.58 19.83
CA LYS A 70 -3.27 -16.24 20.45
C LYS A 70 -3.25 -16.11 21.97
N ASP A 71 -2.08 -16.30 22.59
CA ASP A 71 -1.93 -16.29 24.04
C ASP A 71 -1.98 -14.87 24.61
N THR A 72 -1.36 -13.89 23.92
CA THR A 72 -1.24 -12.50 24.40
C THR A 72 -2.41 -11.61 23.97
N TYR A 73 -2.94 -11.84 22.77
CA TYR A 73 -3.98 -11.02 22.15
C TYR A 73 -5.12 -11.89 21.59
N PRO A 74 -5.90 -12.58 22.46
CA PRO A 74 -6.88 -13.59 22.03
C PRO A 74 -8.02 -13.05 21.16
N LYS A 75 -8.19 -11.73 21.08
CA LYS A 75 -9.18 -11.06 20.22
C LYS A 75 -8.62 -10.60 18.87
N HIS A 76 -7.31 -10.69 18.65
CA HIS A 76 -6.68 -10.33 17.38
C HIS A 76 -6.78 -11.52 16.43
N TYR A 77 -7.23 -11.26 15.20
CA TYR A 77 -7.28 -12.27 14.16
C TYR A 77 -6.08 -12.10 13.24
N ILE A 78 -5.34 -13.19 13.03
CA ILE A 78 -4.17 -13.23 12.16
C ILE A 78 -4.34 -14.30 11.10
N GLU A 79 -3.89 -13.98 9.89
CA GLU A 79 -3.93 -14.85 8.74
C GLU A 79 -2.55 -14.85 8.09
N PHE A 80 -1.97 -16.03 7.83
CA PHE A 80 -0.73 -16.10 7.06
C PHE A 80 -1.06 -16.34 5.59
N SER A 81 -0.55 -15.46 4.73
CA SER A 81 -0.64 -15.64 3.28
C SER A 81 0.74 -16.01 2.74
N HIS A 82 0.83 -17.21 2.18
CA HIS A 82 2.04 -17.75 1.56
C HIS A 82 2.01 -17.40 0.07
N LEU A 83 2.69 -16.32 -0.32
CA LEU A 83 2.73 -15.89 -1.71
C LEU A 83 3.56 -16.87 -2.54
N ASN A 84 3.21 -17.09 -3.81
CA ASN A 84 3.98 -17.93 -4.72
C ASN A 84 5.27 -17.24 -5.20
N ILE A 85 6.11 -16.81 -4.26
CA ILE A 85 7.43 -16.20 -4.46
C ILE A 85 8.45 -17.16 -3.85
N ALA A 86 9.39 -17.63 -4.67
CA ALA A 86 10.50 -18.45 -4.19
C ALA A 86 11.52 -17.59 -3.41
N GLN A 87 12.34 -18.22 -2.56
CA GLN A 87 13.26 -17.48 -1.71
C GLN A 87 14.38 -16.80 -2.53
N GLU A 88 14.81 -17.44 -3.60
CA GLU A 88 15.74 -16.96 -4.61
C GLU A 88 15.21 -15.75 -5.40
N ASP A 89 13.88 -15.61 -5.51
CA ASP A 89 13.22 -14.53 -6.25
C ASP A 89 12.95 -13.29 -5.40
N LEU A 90 13.38 -13.26 -4.13
CA LEU A 90 13.17 -12.12 -3.22
C LEU A 90 13.87 -10.82 -3.63
N GLN A 91 14.71 -10.85 -4.68
CA GLN A 91 15.29 -9.66 -5.31
C GLN A 91 14.73 -9.39 -6.72
N ASN A 92 13.85 -10.26 -7.23
CA ASN A 92 13.27 -10.13 -8.55
C ASN A 92 12.01 -9.26 -8.50
N PHE A 93 12.19 -7.96 -8.75
CA PHE A 93 11.10 -6.98 -8.74
C PHE A 93 9.88 -7.42 -9.55
N LYS A 94 10.05 -7.94 -10.77
CA LYS A 94 8.93 -8.30 -11.66
C LYS A 94 8.08 -9.45 -11.10
N ILE A 95 8.71 -10.43 -10.46
CA ILE A 95 8.02 -11.57 -9.86
C ILE A 95 7.25 -11.11 -8.62
N ILE A 96 7.92 -10.33 -7.75
CA ILE A 96 7.31 -9.81 -6.52
C ILE A 96 6.12 -8.90 -6.86
N GLU A 97 6.31 -7.98 -7.80
CA GLU A 97 5.29 -7.02 -8.25
C GLU A 97 4.05 -7.73 -8.80
N SER A 98 4.23 -8.65 -9.75
CA SER A 98 3.09 -9.34 -10.38
C SER A 98 2.35 -10.24 -9.39
N THR A 99 3.08 -10.89 -8.48
CA THR A 99 2.47 -11.75 -7.44
C THR A 99 1.67 -10.91 -6.44
N ILE A 100 2.24 -9.81 -5.95
CA ILE A 100 1.54 -8.94 -4.99
C ILE A 100 0.36 -8.24 -5.65
N ARG A 101 0.50 -7.79 -6.89
CA ARG A 101 -0.62 -7.22 -7.66
C ARG A 101 -1.79 -8.20 -7.74
N SER A 102 -1.52 -9.45 -8.08
CA SER A 102 -2.53 -10.50 -8.17
C SER A 102 -3.17 -10.76 -6.81
N PHE A 103 -2.36 -10.89 -5.76
CA PHE A 103 -2.84 -11.06 -4.39
C PHE A 103 -3.74 -9.90 -3.92
N LEU A 104 -3.38 -8.65 -4.24
CA LEU A 104 -4.20 -7.48 -3.89
C LEU A 104 -5.57 -7.45 -4.60
N GLN A 105 -5.72 -8.16 -5.72
CA GLN A 105 -6.99 -8.28 -6.44
C GLN A 105 -7.93 -9.33 -5.83
N GLU A 106 -7.44 -10.21 -4.96
CA GLU A 106 -8.27 -11.21 -4.26
C GLU A 106 -9.16 -10.59 -3.20
N PHE A 107 -8.75 -9.44 -2.66
CA PHE A 107 -9.54 -8.66 -1.71
C PHE A 107 -10.75 -7.99 -2.40
N GLU A 108 -11.85 -7.86 -1.67
CA GLU A 108 -13.07 -7.21 -2.13
C GLU A 108 -12.90 -5.68 -2.23
N ALA A 109 -13.75 -5.05 -3.04
CA ALA A 109 -13.71 -3.60 -3.26
C ALA A 109 -14.07 -2.76 -2.01
N GLY A 110 -14.83 -3.33 -1.07
CA GLY A 110 -15.23 -2.66 0.18
C GLY A 110 -14.24 -2.83 1.33
N GLU A 111 -13.10 -3.50 1.11
CA GLU A 111 -12.08 -3.73 2.13
C GLU A 111 -11.07 -2.58 2.17
N GLU A 112 -10.86 -2.01 3.35
CA GLU A 112 -9.82 -0.99 3.60
C GLU A 112 -8.50 -1.69 3.92
N ILE A 113 -7.57 -1.68 2.96
CA ILE A 113 -6.26 -2.34 3.10
C ILE A 113 -5.22 -1.32 3.54
N HIS A 114 -4.62 -1.55 4.69
CA HIS A 114 -3.49 -0.78 5.21
C HIS A 114 -2.22 -1.62 5.15
N VAL A 115 -1.33 -1.29 4.22
CA VAL A 115 -0.05 -1.95 4.05
C VAL A 115 0.99 -1.25 4.91
N VAL A 116 1.64 -1.98 5.80
CA VAL A 116 2.78 -1.48 6.57
C VAL A 116 4.07 -1.95 5.92
N ALA A 117 4.76 -1.01 5.27
CA ALA A 117 6.10 -1.22 4.75
C ALA A 117 7.16 -1.07 5.87
N GLY A 118 8.35 -1.61 5.61
CA GLY A 118 9.50 -1.53 6.52
C GLY A 118 10.15 -2.88 6.84
N THR A 119 9.58 -3.97 6.34
CA THR A 119 10.10 -5.34 6.50
C THR A 119 10.11 -6.08 5.15
N GLY A 120 10.92 -7.13 5.09
CA GLY A 120 11.19 -7.86 3.85
C GLY A 120 12.36 -7.30 3.04
N PRO A 121 12.60 -7.84 1.85
CA PRO A 121 13.69 -7.41 0.97
C PRO A 121 13.49 -5.98 0.46
N THR A 122 14.58 -5.31 0.09
CA THR A 122 14.51 -3.95 -0.50
C THR A 122 13.63 -3.91 -1.75
N ALA A 123 13.67 -4.96 -2.59
CA ALA A 123 12.81 -5.07 -3.77
C ALA A 123 11.31 -4.98 -3.41
N LEU A 124 10.90 -5.59 -2.29
CA LEU A 124 9.51 -5.53 -1.82
C LEU A 124 9.09 -4.10 -1.45
N ALA A 125 9.95 -3.34 -0.78
CA ALA A 125 9.66 -1.94 -0.46
C ALA A 125 9.45 -1.09 -1.74
N MET A 126 10.25 -1.34 -2.79
CA MET A 126 10.06 -0.68 -4.08
C MET A 126 8.75 -1.09 -4.76
N VAL A 127 8.39 -2.37 -4.67
CA VAL A 127 7.12 -2.89 -5.21
C VAL A 127 5.93 -2.24 -4.53
N TRP A 128 5.94 -2.08 -3.19
CA TRP A 128 4.85 -1.39 -2.50
C TRP A 128 4.66 0.04 -3.01
N SER A 129 5.74 0.80 -3.17
CA SER A 129 5.66 2.15 -3.72
C SER A 129 5.15 2.17 -5.15
N SER A 130 5.61 1.25 -6.01
CA SER A 130 5.18 1.15 -7.40
C SER A 130 3.69 0.75 -7.53
N LEU A 131 3.25 -0.20 -6.72
CA LEU A 131 1.84 -0.63 -6.67
C LEU A 131 0.95 0.45 -6.09
N TRP A 132 1.42 1.17 -5.07
CA TRP A 132 0.66 2.26 -4.47
C TRP A 132 0.39 3.38 -5.50
N ILE A 133 1.38 3.71 -6.35
CA ILE A 133 1.22 4.67 -7.45
C ILE A 133 0.26 4.13 -8.54
N SER A 134 0.42 2.86 -8.93
CA SER A 134 -0.31 2.29 -10.07
C SER A 134 -1.71 1.75 -9.74
N MET A 135 -1.98 1.44 -8.48
CA MET A 135 -3.27 0.92 -7.98
C MET A 135 -3.91 1.96 -7.05
N GLN A 136 -4.11 3.16 -7.58
CA GLN A 136 -4.73 4.26 -6.83
C GLN A 136 -6.01 3.78 -6.11
N ASN A 137 -6.16 4.18 -4.85
CA ASN A 137 -7.28 3.83 -3.98
C ASN A 137 -7.46 2.34 -3.64
N ARG A 138 -6.55 1.44 -4.06
CA ARG A 138 -6.66 0.01 -3.67
C ARG A 138 -6.23 -0.22 -2.23
N PHE A 139 -5.20 0.48 -1.77
CA PHE A 139 -4.65 0.36 -0.43
C PHE A 139 -3.95 1.65 0.00
N ARG A 140 -3.76 1.80 1.31
CA ARG A 140 -2.97 2.88 1.92
C ARG A 140 -1.64 2.32 2.40
N LEU A 141 -0.57 3.05 2.16
CA LEU A 141 0.79 2.64 2.49
C LEU A 141 1.27 3.38 3.75
N PHE A 142 1.83 2.67 4.71
CA PHE A 142 2.28 3.21 5.98
C PHE A 142 3.70 2.74 6.32
N LEU A 143 4.41 3.55 7.12
CA LEU A 143 5.58 3.14 7.87
C LEU A 143 5.27 3.10 9.36
N ILE A 144 5.96 2.26 10.11
CA ILE A 144 5.93 2.32 11.58
C ILE A 144 6.95 3.34 12.05
N GLN A 145 6.48 4.35 12.79
CA GLN A 145 7.31 5.18 13.65
C GLN A 145 7.34 4.55 15.04
N ARG A 146 8.51 4.04 15.44
CA ARG A 146 8.71 3.43 16.77
C ARG A 146 8.45 4.47 17.87
N SER A 147 7.98 4.02 19.03
CA SER A 147 7.68 4.85 20.21
C SER A 147 8.82 5.80 20.61
N VAL A 148 10.08 5.39 20.47
CA VAL A 148 11.26 6.25 20.76
C VAL A 148 11.36 7.48 19.85
N HIS A 149 10.64 7.48 18.73
CA HIS A 149 10.60 8.57 17.76
C HIS A 149 9.26 9.32 17.77
N THR A 150 8.28 8.91 18.59
CA THR A 150 7.00 9.62 18.71
C THR A 150 7.09 10.72 19.76
N ALA A 151 6.20 11.72 19.66
CA ALA A 151 6.18 12.84 20.61
C ALA A 151 5.83 12.41 22.04
N ASP A 152 5.04 11.35 22.21
CA ASP A 152 4.66 10.82 23.53
C ASP A 152 5.70 9.85 24.11
N GLY A 153 6.67 9.39 23.31
CA GLY A 153 7.70 8.44 23.71
C GLY A 153 7.18 7.05 24.11
N LYS A 154 5.89 6.78 23.94
CA LYS A 154 5.20 5.65 24.60
C LYS A 154 4.67 4.63 23.62
N ASN A 155 3.97 5.06 22.59
CA ASN A 155 3.32 4.16 21.64
C ASN A 155 3.85 4.41 20.25
N SER A 156 4.09 3.34 19.50
CA SER A 156 4.39 3.42 18.09
C SER A 156 3.15 3.90 17.32
N GLN A 157 3.37 4.51 16.16
CA GLN A 157 2.29 4.99 15.30
C GLN A 157 2.56 4.68 13.83
N LEU A 158 1.48 4.63 13.04
CA LEU A 158 1.57 4.55 11.59
C LEU A 158 1.71 5.95 11.01
N VAL A 159 2.68 6.13 10.13
CA VAL A 159 2.87 7.33 9.32
C VAL A 159 2.48 6.97 7.90
N GLU A 160 1.45 7.61 7.37
CA GLU A 160 1.01 7.38 6.00
C GLU A 160 2.05 7.92 5.02
N ILE A 161 2.39 7.11 4.02
CA ILE A 161 3.20 7.52 2.89
C ILE A 161 2.25 7.99 1.81
N SER A 162 2.29 9.28 1.53
CA SER A 162 1.69 9.87 0.34
C SER A 162 2.80 10.48 -0.53
N PRO A 163 2.74 10.33 -1.86
CA PRO A 163 3.62 11.00 -2.77
C PRO A 163 3.40 12.48 -2.58
N TYR A 164 4.51 13.20 -2.59
CA TYR A 164 4.45 14.64 -2.54
C TYR A 164 3.93 15.15 -3.89
N THR A 165 2.66 15.55 -3.94
CA THR A 165 2.09 16.23 -5.10
C THR A 165 2.46 17.70 -5.03
N ASN A 166 3.28 18.17 -5.96
CA ASN A 166 3.58 19.60 -6.06
C ASN A 166 2.82 20.16 -7.26
N VAL A 167 1.68 20.76 -6.97
CA VAL A 167 0.78 21.33 -7.98
C VAL A 167 1.53 22.22 -8.98
N LEU A 168 2.53 22.98 -8.53
CA LEU A 168 3.29 23.87 -9.40
C LEU A 168 4.24 23.11 -10.35
N LEU A 169 4.91 22.06 -9.86
CA LEU A 169 5.74 21.20 -10.72
C LEU A 169 4.89 20.37 -11.66
N ASP A 170 3.77 19.85 -11.17
CA ASP A 170 2.84 19.03 -11.96
C ASP A 170 2.22 19.87 -13.08
N ASN A 171 1.79 21.10 -12.79
CA ASN A 171 1.31 22.05 -13.79
C ASN A 171 2.40 22.41 -14.80
N LYS A 172 3.64 22.64 -14.35
CA LYS A 172 4.75 22.97 -15.25
C LYS A 172 5.14 21.79 -16.15
N LEU A 173 5.07 20.56 -15.65
CA LEU A 173 5.26 19.35 -16.44
C LEU A 173 4.12 19.17 -17.45
N MET A 174 2.88 19.40 -17.02
CA MET A 174 1.72 19.40 -17.92
C MET A 174 1.88 20.45 -19.01
N GLU A 175 2.26 21.69 -18.69
CA GLU A 175 2.56 22.73 -19.69
C GLU A 175 3.64 22.29 -20.67
N VAL A 176 4.73 21.66 -20.21
CA VAL A 176 5.77 21.12 -21.10
C VAL A 176 5.23 20.02 -22.03
N HIS A 177 4.29 19.21 -21.56
CA HIS A 177 3.66 18.17 -22.37
C HIS A 177 2.59 18.72 -23.33
N PHE A 178 1.81 19.72 -22.92
CA PHE A 178 0.81 20.39 -23.77
C PHE A 178 1.44 21.34 -24.79
N ASN A 179 2.58 21.95 -24.46
CA ASN A 179 3.34 22.83 -25.37
C ASN A 179 4.18 22.05 -26.40
N LYS A 180 4.26 20.71 -26.29
CA LYS A 180 4.75 19.89 -27.40
C LYS A 180 3.65 19.80 -28.44
N SER A 181 3.91 20.34 -29.63
CA SER A 181 3.01 20.16 -30.76
C SER A 181 2.75 18.67 -30.98
N LEU A 182 1.47 18.31 -31.09
CA LEU A 182 1.09 16.97 -31.52
C LEU A 182 1.77 16.69 -32.87
N PRO A 183 2.32 15.48 -33.08
CA PRO A 183 2.89 15.12 -34.38
C PRO A 183 1.85 15.33 -35.48
N THR A 184 2.23 16.04 -36.55
CA THR A 184 1.33 16.36 -37.67
C THR A 184 0.95 15.14 -38.53
N ASN A 185 1.56 13.98 -38.26
CA ASN A 185 1.33 12.71 -38.97
C ASN A 185 0.51 11.70 -38.16
N ILE A 186 -0.33 12.15 -37.22
CA ILE A 186 -1.30 11.25 -36.59
C ILE A 186 -2.46 11.07 -37.58
N TYR A 187 -2.86 9.82 -37.84
CA TYR A 187 -4.05 9.52 -38.63
C TYR A 187 -5.28 10.12 -37.93
N SER A 188 -5.87 11.16 -38.53
CA SER A 188 -7.09 11.80 -38.06
C SER A 188 -8.19 11.66 -39.11
N ASP A 189 -9.18 10.81 -38.81
CA ASP A 189 -10.47 10.80 -39.51
C ASP A 189 -11.45 11.71 -38.76
N GLU A 190 -12.50 12.20 -39.41
CA GLU A 190 -13.49 13.13 -38.85
C GLU A 190 -14.11 12.64 -37.53
N LEU A 191 -14.25 11.32 -37.39
CA LEU A 191 -14.76 10.66 -36.19
C LEU A 191 -13.80 10.83 -35.00
N VAL A 192 -12.51 10.65 -35.25
CA VAL A 192 -11.46 10.76 -34.24
C VAL A 192 -11.32 12.21 -33.79
N GLU A 193 -11.36 13.16 -34.73
CA GLU A 193 -11.29 14.59 -34.44
C GLU A 193 -12.47 15.07 -33.58
N LYS A 194 -13.69 14.60 -33.86
CA LYS A 194 -14.88 14.91 -33.05
C LYS A 194 -14.77 14.40 -31.62
N GLU A 195 -14.21 13.20 -31.41
CA GLU A 195 -14.02 12.67 -30.06
C GLU A 195 -12.91 13.41 -29.30
N TYR A 196 -11.81 13.80 -29.97
CA TYR A 196 -10.79 14.64 -29.37
C TYR A 196 -11.31 16.02 -28.96
N GLN A 197 -12.17 16.64 -29.77
CA GLN A 197 -12.81 17.92 -29.41
C GLN A 197 -13.69 17.79 -28.16
N LYS A 198 -14.48 16.71 -28.04
CA LYS A 198 -15.27 16.44 -26.83
C LYS A 198 -14.37 16.24 -25.61
N ALA A 199 -13.31 15.43 -25.74
CA ALA A 199 -12.36 15.19 -24.67
C ALA A 199 -11.63 16.48 -24.25
N HIS A 200 -11.29 17.34 -25.21
CA HIS A 200 -10.68 18.64 -24.95
C HIS A 200 -11.63 19.59 -24.19
N MET A 201 -12.90 19.65 -24.58
CA MET A 201 -13.92 20.43 -23.86
C MET A 201 -14.11 19.92 -22.42
N ILE A 202 -14.09 18.61 -22.20
CA ILE A 202 -14.20 18.00 -20.86
C ILE A 202 -12.94 18.30 -20.04
N ALA A 203 -11.75 18.19 -20.63
CA ALA A 203 -10.49 18.49 -19.94
C ALA A 203 -10.37 19.96 -19.54
N GLN A 204 -10.88 20.88 -20.37
CA GLN A 204 -10.93 22.30 -20.07
C GLN A 204 -12.03 22.68 -19.08
N ALA A 205 -13.03 21.81 -18.84
CA ALA A 205 -14.12 22.12 -17.91
C ALA A 205 -13.64 22.42 -16.48
N SER A 206 -12.48 21.87 -16.08
CA SER A 206 -11.82 22.18 -14.81
C SER A 206 -11.39 23.66 -14.68
N ASP A 207 -11.12 24.33 -15.80
CA ASP A 207 -10.68 25.73 -15.87
C ASP A 207 -11.81 26.71 -16.27
N VAL A 208 -12.99 26.19 -16.62
CA VAL A 208 -14.14 27.01 -17.01
C VAL A 208 -14.93 27.42 -15.76
N ASN A 209 -14.72 28.66 -15.32
CA ASN A 209 -15.60 29.30 -14.34
C ASN A 209 -16.99 29.51 -14.96
N VAL A 210 -17.99 28.75 -14.51
CA VAL A 210 -19.37 28.88 -14.98
C VAL A 210 -20.05 30.03 -14.21
N LEU A 211 -20.33 31.13 -14.90
CA LEU A 211 -21.15 32.22 -14.37
C LEU A 211 -22.64 31.86 -14.48
N VAL A 212 -23.26 31.43 -13.38
CA VAL A 212 -24.70 31.09 -13.34
C VAL A 212 -25.53 32.36 -13.13
N LEU A 213 -25.93 33.00 -14.24
CA LEU A 213 -26.88 34.12 -14.24
C LEU A 213 -28.34 33.61 -14.30
N GLY A 214 -29.22 34.28 -13.58
CA GLY A 214 -30.64 33.90 -13.43
C GLY A 214 -31.31 34.74 -12.35
N GLU A 215 -32.61 34.99 -12.48
CA GLU A 215 -33.38 35.80 -11.53
C GLU A 215 -33.48 35.14 -10.14
N THR A 216 -33.70 35.97 -9.12
CA THR A 216 -33.82 35.57 -7.72
C THR A 216 -34.98 34.60 -7.53
N GLY A 217 -34.69 33.34 -7.15
CA GLY A 217 -35.72 32.34 -6.83
C GLY A 217 -35.53 30.96 -7.45
N CYS A 218 -34.67 30.81 -8.48
CA CYS A 218 -34.53 29.53 -9.20
C CYS A 218 -33.60 28.49 -8.55
N GLY A 219 -33.26 28.60 -7.26
CA GLY A 219 -32.47 27.59 -6.57
C GLY A 219 -31.03 27.45 -7.09
N LYS A 220 -30.28 28.55 -7.13
CA LYS A 220 -28.82 28.52 -7.34
C LYS A 220 -28.14 28.02 -6.06
N ARG A 221 -28.00 26.70 -5.92
CA ARG A 221 -27.15 26.07 -4.92
C ARG A 221 -26.39 24.93 -5.56
#